data_AF-A0A7S4AUS8-F1
#
_entry.id   AF-A0A7S4AUS8-F1
#
_cell.length_a   1.000
_cell.length_b   1.000
_cell.length_c   1.000
_cell.angle_alpha   90.00
_cell.angle_beta   90.00
_cell.angle_gamma   90.00
#
_symmetry.space_group_name_H-M   'P 1'
#
loop_
_entity.id
_entity.type
_entity.pdbx_description
1 polymer ?
#
loop_
_entity_poly.entity_id
_entity_poly.type
_entity_poly.pdbx_seq_one_letter_code
_entity_poly.pdbx_strand_id
1 'polypeptide(L)'
;NISSSNNSNSNSNSTTHTRPSLIGAEDGARLSKRKRESHVGISTKSGSIRSTLRKKFSWKQYPELEGYLLKNQEEYFEYSSRNYTAEQRKYNNVLTRGLLDLASEEGYVFEEFTFSMVRDRIRCYYKSHSQSAKKKRKR
;
A
#
# COMPACT_ATOMS: atom_id res chain seq x y z
N ASN A 1 -12.02 -60.14 12.84
CA ASN A 1 -12.67 -59.18 13.77
C ASN A 1 -12.68 -57.82 13.10
N ILE A 2 -13.71 -57.48 12.34
CA ILE A 2 -15.04 -56.97 12.75
C ILE A 2 -14.95 -55.53 13.30
N SER A 3 -15.37 -54.60 12.42
CA SER A 3 -16.24 -53.43 12.57
C SER A 3 -16.20 -52.53 13.82
N SER A 4 -16.20 -51.21 13.55
CA SER A 4 -17.19 -50.18 13.96
C SER A 4 -16.47 -48.83 14.15
N SER A 5 -16.61 -47.86 13.24
CA SER A 5 -17.65 -46.80 13.24
C SER A 5 -17.66 -45.95 14.52
N ASN A 6 -17.38 -44.64 14.41
CA ASN A 6 -18.44 -43.64 14.52
C ASN A 6 -17.97 -42.20 14.26
N ASN A 7 -18.74 -41.57 13.37
CA ASN A 7 -18.83 -40.15 13.04
C ASN A 7 -19.56 -39.40 14.16
N SER A 8 -19.21 -38.14 14.43
CA SER A 8 -20.07 -37.22 15.18
C SER A 8 -19.85 -35.79 14.72
N ASN A 9 -20.69 -35.44 13.75
CA ASN A 9 -21.07 -34.09 13.35
C ASN A 9 -21.92 -33.47 14.47
N SER A 10 -21.74 -32.19 14.80
CA SER A 10 -22.68 -31.45 15.64
C SER A 10 -22.82 -30.04 15.12
N ASN A 11 -23.89 -29.86 14.35
CA ASN A 11 -24.45 -28.61 13.90
C ASN A 11 -25.69 -28.35 14.78
N SER A 12 -25.81 -27.17 15.38
CA SER A 12 -27.04 -26.76 16.09
C SER A 12 -27.33 -25.29 15.79
N ASN A 13 -28.41 -25.07 15.04
CA ASN A 13 -29.00 -23.77 14.73
C ASN A 13 -30.08 -23.40 15.76
N SER A 14 -30.25 -22.07 15.90
CA SER A 14 -31.48 -21.31 16.21
C SER A 14 -32.07 -21.36 17.63
N THR A 15 -32.38 -20.17 18.17
CA THR A 15 -33.77 -19.74 18.45
C THR A 15 -33.85 -18.22 18.64
N THR A 16 -34.90 -17.65 18.05
CA THR A 16 -35.39 -16.28 18.00
C THR A 16 -35.89 -15.73 19.34
N HIS A 17 -35.63 -14.45 19.63
CA HIS A 17 -36.57 -13.63 20.41
C HIS A 17 -36.68 -12.21 19.84
N THR A 18 -37.93 -11.75 19.80
CA THR A 18 -38.53 -10.63 19.09
C THR A 18 -38.24 -9.26 19.72
N ARG A 19 -38.22 -8.22 18.86
CA ARG A 19 -38.12 -6.75 19.11
C ARG A 19 -39.06 -6.22 20.21
N PRO A 20 -38.82 -4.98 20.69
CA PRO A 20 -39.59 -3.88 20.13
C PRO A 20 -38.75 -2.68 19.64
N SER A 21 -39.36 -1.94 18.72
CA SER A 21 -38.89 -0.74 18.04
C SER A 21 -39.21 0.52 18.83
N LEU A 22 -38.39 1.57 18.77
CA LEU A 22 -38.72 3.00 18.97
C LEU A 22 -37.47 3.81 18.53
N ILE A 23 -37.46 4.39 17.32
CA ILE A 23 -37.73 5.82 16.98
C ILE A 23 -36.73 6.80 17.62
N GLY A 24 -36.13 7.64 16.77
CA GLY A 24 -35.29 8.78 17.11
C GLY A 24 -33.96 8.67 16.36
N ALA A 25 -33.87 9.16 15.13
CA ALA A 25 -33.32 10.50 14.83
C ALA A 25 -31.81 10.55 15.15
N GLU A 26 -30.89 11.12 14.40
CA GLU A 26 -30.81 12.01 13.26
C GLU A 26 -29.28 12.27 13.17
N ASP A 27 -28.79 12.65 11.99
CA ASP A 27 -27.47 13.23 11.74
C ASP A 27 -26.28 12.81 12.64
N GLY A 28 -25.59 11.78 12.18
CA GLY A 28 -24.25 11.43 12.63
C GLY A 28 -23.29 11.33 11.46
N ALA A 29 -23.29 12.31 10.55
CA ALA A 29 -22.24 12.50 9.57
C ALA A 29 -20.89 12.66 10.28
N ARG A 30 -20.27 11.54 10.67
CA ARG A 30 -18.86 11.46 11.05
C ARG A 30 -18.03 11.51 9.76
N LEU A 31 -18.17 12.60 9.02
CA LEU A 31 -17.09 13.15 8.20
C LEU A 31 -16.01 13.59 9.19
N SER A 32 -15.23 12.59 9.62
CA SER A 32 -13.91 12.78 10.21
C SER A 32 -13.27 13.95 9.48
N LYS A 33 -12.95 15.02 10.22
CA LYS A 33 -12.09 16.13 9.82
C LYS A 33 -10.72 15.57 9.38
N ARG A 34 -10.67 14.89 8.23
CA ARG A 34 -9.45 14.46 7.58
C ARG A 34 -8.86 15.74 7.02
N LYS A 35 -7.93 16.31 7.79
CA LYS A 35 -6.88 17.19 7.29
C LYS A 35 -6.54 16.70 5.87
N ARG A 36 -6.93 17.46 4.83
CA ARG A 36 -6.66 17.08 3.43
C ARG A 36 -5.16 16.87 3.35
N GLU A 37 -4.72 15.63 3.17
CA GLU A 37 -3.31 15.35 2.93
C GLU A 37 -2.90 16.18 1.71
N SER A 38 -1.88 17.02 1.87
CA SER A 38 -1.40 17.84 0.76
C SER A 38 -0.88 16.95 -0.36
N HIS A 39 -1.22 17.31 -1.60
CA HIS A 39 -0.63 16.69 -2.78
C HIS A 39 0.88 16.92 -2.78
N VAL A 40 1.65 15.94 -3.26
CA VAL A 40 3.12 15.98 -3.29
C VAL A 40 3.63 15.78 -4.71
N GLY A 41 4.88 16.22 -4.97
CA GLY A 41 5.50 16.04 -6.29
C GLY A 41 4.86 16.89 -7.39
N ILE A 42 4.25 18.03 -7.02
CA ILE A 42 3.61 18.99 -7.95
C ILE A 42 4.59 20.02 -8.53
N SER A 43 5.82 20.08 -8.01
CA SER A 43 6.84 21.04 -8.41
C SER A 43 8.08 20.30 -8.92
N THR A 44 8.69 20.83 -9.97
CA THR A 44 9.93 20.30 -10.56
C THR A 44 11.08 21.27 -10.29
N LYS A 45 12.21 20.75 -9.81
CA LYS A 45 13.47 21.49 -9.66
C LYS A 45 14.14 21.73 -11.02
N SER A 46 13.87 20.86 -12.00
CA SER A 46 14.37 20.93 -13.37
C SER A 46 13.88 22.18 -14.14
N GLY A 47 12.81 22.84 -13.68
CA GLY A 47 12.19 23.96 -14.39
C GLY A 47 11.39 23.56 -15.62
N SER A 48 11.42 22.28 -16.02
CA SER A 48 10.60 21.70 -17.08
C SER A 48 9.92 20.41 -16.60
N ILE A 49 8.68 20.19 -17.04
CA ILE A 49 7.92 18.97 -16.76
C ILE A 49 8.14 18.01 -17.92
N ARG A 50 8.87 16.91 -17.68
CA ARG A 50 9.08 15.83 -18.66
C ARG A 50 7.87 14.93 -18.76
N SER A 51 7.26 14.58 -17.63
CA SER A 51 6.08 13.70 -17.62
C SER A 51 5.27 13.82 -16.32
N THR A 52 3.98 13.55 -16.43
CA THR A 52 3.04 13.54 -15.31
C THR A 52 2.60 12.12 -15.00
N LEU A 53 2.90 11.67 -13.78
CA LEU A 53 2.52 10.37 -13.25
C LEU A 53 1.08 10.41 -12.74
N ARG A 54 0.20 9.68 -13.44
CA ARG A 54 -1.23 9.56 -13.12
C ARG A 54 -1.53 8.29 -12.34
N LYS A 55 -2.73 8.21 -11.75
CA LYS A 55 -3.18 7.11 -10.86
C LYS A 55 -2.85 5.67 -11.32
N LYS A 56 -2.78 5.40 -12.62
CA LYS A 56 -2.52 4.08 -13.22
C LYS A 56 -1.11 3.89 -13.83
N PHE A 57 -0.14 4.75 -13.48
CA PHE A 57 1.21 4.66 -14.04
C PHE A 57 1.94 3.37 -13.68
N SER A 58 2.87 2.94 -14.54
CA SER A 58 3.76 1.78 -14.31
C SER A 58 5.20 2.24 -14.10
N TRP A 59 5.90 1.70 -13.10
CA TRP A 59 7.30 2.05 -12.80
C TRP A 59 8.23 1.83 -14.00
N LYS A 60 7.95 0.81 -14.82
CA LYS A 60 8.74 0.49 -16.03
C LYS A 60 8.79 1.60 -17.09
N GLN A 61 7.83 2.53 -17.06
CA GLN A 61 7.80 3.66 -17.98
C GLN A 61 8.71 4.81 -17.52
N TYR A 62 9.27 4.71 -16.31
CA TYR A 62 10.09 5.73 -15.66
C TYR A 62 11.37 5.06 -15.12
N PRO A 63 12.33 4.72 -16.00
CA PRO A 63 13.48 3.89 -15.66
C PRO A 63 14.38 4.50 -14.57
N GLU A 64 14.43 5.83 -14.44
CA GLU A 64 15.20 6.52 -13.40
C GLU A 64 14.57 6.28 -12.02
N LEU A 65 13.24 6.38 -11.92
CA LEU A 65 12.50 6.10 -10.70
C LEU A 65 12.53 4.61 -10.35
N GLU A 66 12.39 3.73 -11.35
CA GLU A 66 12.52 2.29 -11.16
C GLU A 66 13.95 1.91 -10.72
N GLY A 67 14.97 2.52 -11.32
CA GLY A 67 16.37 2.32 -10.95
C GLY A 67 16.65 2.71 -9.48
N TYR A 68 16.08 3.83 -9.02
CA TYR A 68 16.14 4.20 -7.61
C TYR A 68 15.49 3.16 -6.69
N LEU A 69 14.34 2.60 -7.08
CA LEU A 69 13.69 1.53 -6.32
C LEU A 69 14.52 0.24 -6.32
N LEU A 70 15.07 -0.17 -7.46
CA LEU A 70 15.93 -1.36 -7.52
C LEU A 70 17.18 -1.20 -6.65
N LYS A 71 17.80 -0.02 -6.62
CA LYS A 71 18.97 0.26 -5.78
C LYS A 71 18.67 0.13 -4.27
N ASN A 72 17.47 0.51 -3.84
CA ASN A 72 17.06 0.46 -2.43
C ASN A 72 16.35 -0.86 -2.05
N GLN A 73 16.29 -1.82 -2.97
CA GLN A 73 15.49 -3.04 -2.81
C GLN A 73 15.97 -3.93 -1.66
N GLU A 74 17.27 -4.14 -1.55
CA GLU A 74 17.86 -4.99 -0.51
C GLU A 74 17.57 -4.45 0.89
N GLU A 75 17.89 -3.17 1.10
CA GLU A 75 17.66 -2.47 2.36
C GLU A 75 16.15 -2.42 2.70
N TYR A 76 15.29 -2.16 1.71
CA TYR A 76 13.84 -2.23 1.91
C TYR A 76 13.38 -3.61 2.42
N PHE A 77 13.93 -4.70 1.89
CA PHE A 77 13.59 -6.05 2.33
C PHE A 77 14.16 -6.37 3.71
N GLU A 78 15.33 -5.85 4.06
CA GLU A 78 15.88 -6.00 5.40
C GLU A 78 14.91 -5.42 6.45
N TYR A 79 14.49 -4.17 6.26
CA TYR A 79 13.51 -3.53 7.15
C TYR A 79 12.14 -4.20 7.11
N SER A 80 11.75 -4.79 5.97
CA SER A 80 10.43 -5.43 5.81
C SER A 80 10.38 -6.90 6.20
N SER A 81 11.53 -7.53 6.46
CA SER A 81 11.63 -8.90 6.96
C SER A 81 11.33 -9.01 8.47
N ARG A 82 11.37 -7.88 9.16
CA ARG A 82 11.13 -7.75 10.61
C ARG A 82 9.66 -7.39 10.86
N ASN A 83 9.23 -7.46 12.13
CA ASN A 83 7.92 -6.91 12.53
C ASN A 83 7.83 -5.42 12.18
N TYR A 84 6.62 -4.91 11.92
CA TYR A 84 6.45 -3.51 11.54
C TYR A 84 6.95 -2.56 12.64
N THR A 85 8.14 -1.98 12.45
CA THR A 85 8.81 -1.14 13.44
C THR A 85 8.74 0.35 13.10
N ALA A 86 9.03 1.18 14.09
CA ALA A 86 9.23 2.62 13.90
C ALA A 86 10.35 2.90 12.87
N GLU A 87 11.39 2.06 12.84
CA GLU A 87 12.50 2.15 11.88
C GLU A 87 12.02 1.87 10.46
N GLN A 88 11.23 0.82 10.24
CA GLN A 88 10.66 0.54 8.93
C GLN A 88 9.78 1.70 8.45
N ARG A 89 8.98 2.30 9.34
CA ARG A 89 8.19 3.49 9.00
C ARG A 89 9.08 4.68 8.63
N LYS A 90 10.15 4.93 9.39
CA LYS A 90 11.12 6.00 9.14
C LYS A 90 11.80 5.79 7.79
N TYR A 91 12.30 4.59 7.53
CA TYR A 91 12.92 4.22 6.26
C TYR A 91 11.97 4.42 5.08
N ASN A 92 10.74 3.91 5.15
CA ASN A 92 9.74 4.11 4.11
C ASN A 92 9.49 5.59 3.79
N ASN A 93 9.47 6.44 4.81
CA ASN A 93 9.29 7.88 4.63
C ASN A 93 10.53 8.51 3.97
N VAL A 94 11.74 8.12 4.38
CA VAL A 94 13.00 8.57 3.75
C VAL A 94 13.04 8.16 2.28
N LEU A 95 12.76 6.89 1.99
CA LEU A 95 12.72 6.35 0.64
C LEU A 95 11.71 7.10 -0.24
N THR A 96 10.52 7.37 0.28
CA THR A 96 9.48 8.11 -0.45
C THR A 96 9.89 9.56 -0.72
N ARG A 97 10.55 10.22 0.25
CA ARG A 97 11.09 11.59 0.05
C ARG A 97 12.17 11.61 -1.03
N GLY A 98 13.15 10.72 -0.94
CA GLY A 98 14.23 10.63 -1.94
C GLY A 98 13.71 10.33 -3.34
N LEU A 99 12.67 9.49 -3.46
CA LEU A 99 12.00 9.27 -4.75
C LEU A 99 11.32 10.54 -5.28
N LEU A 100 10.64 11.31 -4.42
CA LEU A 100 10.00 12.57 -4.82
C LEU A 100 11.03 13.65 -5.20
N ASP A 101 12.17 13.68 -4.51
CA ASP A 101 13.28 14.57 -4.85
C ASP A 101 13.87 14.22 -6.22
N LEU A 102 14.15 12.94 -6.47
CA LEU A 102 14.62 12.46 -7.76
C LEU A 102 13.59 12.75 -8.87
N ALA A 103 12.30 12.50 -8.61
CA ALA A 103 11.25 12.83 -9.55
C ALA A 103 11.24 14.32 -9.90
N SER A 104 11.38 15.19 -8.90
CA SER A 104 11.46 16.64 -9.11
C SER A 104 12.70 17.06 -9.92
N GLU A 105 13.83 16.37 -9.76
CA GLU A 105 15.08 16.61 -10.51
C GLU A 105 14.96 16.15 -11.96
N GLU A 106 14.34 15.00 -12.19
CA GLU A 106 14.09 14.43 -13.52
C GLU A 106 12.87 15.07 -14.24
N GLY A 107 12.16 16.00 -13.60
CA GLY A 107 10.99 16.65 -14.19
C GLY A 107 9.72 15.79 -14.21
N TYR A 108 9.64 14.79 -13.33
CA TYR A 108 8.47 13.95 -13.12
C TYR A 108 7.53 14.54 -12.05
N VAL A 109 6.26 14.69 -12.42
CA VAL A 109 5.23 15.28 -11.56
C VAL A 109 4.22 14.22 -11.13
N PHE A 110 3.96 14.10 -9.83
CA PHE A 110 2.92 13.21 -9.30
C PHE A 110 1.58 13.95 -9.18
N GLU A 111 0.72 13.81 -10.19
CA GLU A 111 -0.58 14.46 -10.22
C GLU A 111 -1.60 13.71 -9.34
N GLU A 112 -2.28 14.43 -8.45
CA GLU A 112 -3.28 13.89 -7.50
C GLU A 112 -2.76 12.83 -6.50
N PHE A 113 -1.45 12.71 -6.33
CA PHE A 113 -0.90 11.81 -5.31
C PHE A 113 -0.63 12.55 -3.99
N THR A 114 -1.01 11.92 -2.90
CA THR A 114 -0.52 12.26 -1.56
C THR A 114 0.72 11.45 -1.23
N PHE A 115 1.51 11.90 -0.26
CA PHE A 115 2.69 11.18 0.22
C PHE A 115 2.37 9.71 0.59
N SER A 116 1.24 9.51 1.26
CA SER A 116 0.73 8.20 1.65
C SER A 116 0.47 7.30 0.44
N MET A 117 -0.08 7.86 -0.64
CA MET A 117 -0.35 7.12 -1.89
C MET A 117 0.95 6.73 -2.60
N VAL A 118 1.92 7.63 -2.72
CA VAL A 118 3.24 7.30 -3.32
C VAL A 118 3.91 6.18 -2.54
N ARG A 119 3.96 6.30 -1.21
CA ARG A 119 4.51 5.25 -0.34
C ARG A 119 3.81 3.90 -0.53
N ASP A 120 2.49 3.88 -0.72
CA ASP A 120 1.74 2.65 -1.01
C ASP A 120 2.11 2.04 -2.37
N ARG A 121 2.32 2.87 -3.40
CA ARG A 121 2.81 2.42 -4.72
C ARG A 121 4.19 1.77 -4.63
N ILE A 122 5.09 2.36 -3.83
CA ILE A 122 6.42 1.78 -3.55
C ILE A 122 6.29 0.43 -2.85
N ARG A 123 5.46 0.33 -1.81
CA ARG A 123 5.22 -0.95 -1.11
C ARG A 123 4.67 -2.02 -2.05
N CYS A 124 3.70 -1.68 -2.90
CA CYS A 124 3.14 -2.60 -3.88
C CYS A 124 4.18 -3.08 -4.91
N TYR A 125 5.09 -2.20 -5.33
CA TYR A 125 6.18 -2.55 -6.25
C TYR A 125 7.06 -3.68 -5.67
N TYR A 126 7.61 -3.48 -4.47
CA TYR A 126 8.46 -4.49 -3.84
C TYR A 126 7.70 -5.76 -3.45
N LYS A 127 6.44 -5.63 -3.03
CA LYS A 127 5.58 -6.79 -2.77
C LYS A 127 5.46 -7.65 -4.03
N SER A 128 5.16 -7.07 -5.20
CA SER A 128 5.09 -7.80 -6.47
C SER A 128 6.46 -8.38 -6.88
N HIS A 129 7.55 -7.64 -6.65
CA HIS A 129 8.91 -8.07 -6.99
C HIS A 129 9.39 -9.26 -6.14
N SER A 130 9.05 -9.30 -4.86
CA SER A 130 9.40 -10.42 -3.96
C SER A 130 8.69 -11.73 -4.34
N GLN A 131 7.50 -11.66 -4.92
CA GLN A 131 6.71 -12.82 -5.35
C GLN A 131 7.21 -13.39 -6.68
N SER A 132 7.63 -12.54 -7.62
CA SER A 132 8.21 -12.97 -8.89
C SER A 132 9.62 -13.57 -8.73
N ALA A 133 10.44 -13.04 -7.82
CA ALA A 133 11.76 -13.60 -7.51
C ALA A 133 11.69 -15.02 -6.90
N LYS A 134 10.73 -15.24 -5.99
CA LYS A 134 10.48 -16.57 -5.38
C LYS A 134 9.98 -17.59 -6.41
N LYS A 135 9.18 -17.17 -7.38
CA LYS A 135 8.65 -18.05 -8.45
C LYS A 135 9.74 -18.51 -9.43
N LYS A 136 10.83 -17.75 -9.60
CA LYS A 136 11.94 -18.09 -10.51
C LYS A 136 12.93 -19.11 -9.93
N ARG A 137 12.93 -19.35 -8.62
CA ARG A 137 13.75 -20.39 -7.95
C ARG A 137 13.08 -21.77 -7.86
N LYS A 138 11.88 -21.93 -8.42
CA LYS A 138 11.09 -23.17 -8.34
C LYS A 138 10.89 -23.84 -9.71
N ARG A 139 11.75 -23.52 -10.67
CA ARG A 139 11.84 -24.14 -11.99
C ARG A 139 13.23 -24.68 -12.20
#